data_AF-B5Y3S2-F1
#
_entry.id   AF-B5Y3S2-F1
#
_cell.length_a   1.000
_cell.length_b   1.000
_cell.length_c   1.000
_cell.angle_alpha   90.00
_cell.angle_beta   90.00
_cell.angle_gamma   90.00
#
_symmetry.space_group_name_H-M   'P 1'
#
loop_
_entity.id
_entity.type
_entity.pdbx_description
1 polymer ?
#
loop_
_entity_poly.entity_id
_entity_poly.type
_entity_poly.pdbx_seq_one_letter_code
_entity_poly.pdbx_strand_id
1 'polypeptide(L)'
;PHVRSAAGKTWIDSSLDDWPQNDFRIFVGNMGNDVTDQQLYDHFVSKYPSLLRTKVVRDAKTSESKGYGFVSLGDALECAKAIREMDQTWLGSRPIRLKRSNWKDREASKRIYKTRR
;
A
#
# COMPACT_ATOMS: atom_id res chain seq x y z
N PRO A 1 11.09 -15.34 0.55
CA PRO A 1 9.90 -15.32 1.42
C PRO A 1 9.81 -14.04 2.28
N HIS A 2 8.76 -13.25 2.09
CA HIS A 2 8.54 -12.03 2.86
C HIS A 2 7.90 -12.36 4.22
N VAL A 3 8.72 -12.51 5.26
CA VAL A 3 8.25 -12.77 6.63
C VAL A 3 7.75 -11.46 7.27
N ARG A 4 6.55 -11.49 7.87
CA ARG A 4 5.98 -10.43 8.70
C ARG A 4 5.88 -10.92 10.14
N SER A 5 6.06 -10.02 11.10
CA SER A 5 5.96 -10.31 12.53
C SER A 5 5.04 -9.31 13.23
N ALA A 6 4.11 -9.79 14.05
CA ALA A 6 3.32 -8.98 14.96
C ALA A 6 3.02 -9.79 16.24
N ALA A 7 3.16 -9.17 17.41
CA ALA A 7 2.87 -9.78 18.72
C ALA A 7 3.49 -11.19 18.90
N GLY A 8 4.76 -11.36 18.54
CA GLY A 8 5.48 -12.64 18.68
C GLY A 8 5.15 -13.72 17.65
N LYS A 9 4.17 -13.49 16.75
CA LYS A 9 3.83 -14.42 15.65
C LYS A 9 4.47 -13.96 14.35
N THR A 10 5.07 -14.91 13.61
CA THR A 10 5.62 -14.70 12.27
C THR A 10 4.81 -15.44 11.23
N TRP A 11 4.50 -14.79 10.10
CA TRP A 11 3.87 -15.44 8.94
C TRP A 11 4.55 -15.01 7.65
N ILE A 12 4.49 -15.87 6.63
CA ILE A 12 4.98 -15.55 5.28
C ILE A 12 3.84 -14.87 4.53
N ASP A 13 4.08 -13.66 4.03
CA ASP A 13 3.13 -12.89 3.24
C ASP A 13 3.58 -12.89 1.78
N SER A 14 3.15 -13.91 1.02
CA SER A 14 3.45 -14.04 -0.41
C SER A 14 2.86 -12.90 -1.26
N SER A 15 1.91 -12.14 -0.71
CA SER A 15 1.29 -11.01 -1.42
C SER A 15 2.23 -9.81 -1.57
N LEU A 16 3.42 -9.88 -0.98
CA LEU A 16 4.50 -8.91 -1.15
C LEU A 16 5.34 -9.17 -2.41
N ASP A 17 5.39 -10.40 -2.94
CA ASP A 17 6.09 -10.74 -4.18
C ASP A 17 5.38 -10.14 -5.41
N ASP A 18 4.07 -9.88 -5.30
CA ASP A 18 3.23 -9.28 -6.33
C ASP A 18 3.55 -7.80 -6.62
N TRP A 19 4.36 -7.15 -5.79
CA TRP A 19 4.65 -5.72 -5.94
C TRP A 19 5.95 -5.47 -6.70
N PRO A 20 6.04 -4.37 -7.47
CA PRO A 20 7.27 -4.03 -8.17
C PRO A 20 8.43 -3.81 -7.17
N GLN A 21 9.64 -4.28 -7.51
CA GLN A 21 10.80 -4.22 -6.61
C GLN A 21 11.37 -2.80 -6.40
N ASN A 22 11.18 -1.89 -7.36
CA ASN A 22 11.72 -0.54 -7.30
C ASN A 22 10.61 0.53 -7.33
N ASP A 23 9.60 0.35 -6.48
CA ASP A 23 8.44 1.22 -6.41
C ASP A 23 8.49 2.21 -5.22
N PHE A 24 7.55 3.14 -5.22
CA PHE A 24 7.27 4.06 -4.14
C PHE A 24 5.84 3.83 -3.67
N ARG A 25 5.70 3.06 -2.58
CA ARG A 25 4.38 2.76 -2.02
C ARG A 25 3.87 3.87 -1.12
N ILE A 26 2.60 4.20 -1.32
CA ILE A 26 1.81 5.11 -0.51
C ILE A 26 0.78 4.25 0.22
N PHE A 27 0.63 4.50 1.52
CA PHE A 27 -0.46 3.97 2.31
C PHE A 27 -1.69 4.86 2.12
N VAL A 28 -2.82 4.23 1.80
CA VAL A 28 -4.12 4.88 1.68
C VAL A 28 -5.02 4.35 2.79
N GLY A 29 -5.48 5.21 3.69
CA GLY A 29 -6.36 4.84 4.80
C GLY A 29 -7.65 5.64 4.81
N ASN A 30 -8.51 5.36 5.78
CA ASN A 30 -9.81 6.02 5.95
C ASN A 30 -10.74 5.89 4.73
N MET A 31 -10.56 4.84 3.93
CA MET A 31 -11.43 4.56 2.78
C MET A 31 -12.77 3.96 3.25
N GLY A 32 -13.81 4.15 2.44
CA GLY A 32 -15.07 3.43 2.60
C GLY A 32 -14.89 1.93 2.38
N ASN A 33 -15.73 1.11 3.02
CA ASN A 33 -15.65 -0.34 2.87
C ASN A 33 -16.11 -0.82 1.48
N ASP A 34 -16.85 0.05 0.78
CA ASP A 34 -17.31 -0.08 -0.60
C ASP A 34 -16.19 0.12 -1.63
N VAL A 35 -15.06 0.75 -1.25
CA VAL A 35 -13.98 1.07 -2.17
C VAL A 35 -13.30 -0.19 -2.70
N THR A 36 -13.27 -0.33 -4.02
CA THR A 36 -12.60 -1.43 -4.73
C THR A 36 -11.21 -1.05 -5.22
N ASP A 37 -10.43 -2.06 -5.59
CA ASP A 37 -9.09 -1.90 -6.15
C ASP A 37 -9.11 -1.07 -7.44
N GLN A 38 -10.17 -1.29 -8.25
CA GLN A 38 -10.42 -0.58 -9.49
C GLN A 38 -10.74 0.90 -9.24
N GLN A 39 -11.64 1.21 -8.30
CA GLN A 39 -11.94 2.60 -7.95
C GLN A 39 -10.71 3.34 -7.43
N LEU A 40 -9.89 2.66 -6.62
CA LEU A 40 -8.63 3.22 -6.15
C LEU A 40 -7.64 3.41 -7.32
N TYR A 41 -7.61 2.51 -8.30
CA TYR A 41 -6.79 2.67 -9.50
C TYR A 41 -7.22 3.88 -10.32
N ASP A 42 -8.52 3.97 -10.66
CA ASP A 42 -9.09 5.02 -11.50
C ASP A 42 -8.88 6.42 -10.90
N HIS A 43 -8.95 6.52 -9.56
CA HIS A 43 -8.72 7.78 -8.84
C HIS A 43 -7.29 8.33 -8.97
N PHE A 44 -6.30 7.45 -9.11
CA PHE A 44 -4.88 7.82 -9.18
C PHE A 44 -4.34 7.86 -10.60
N VAL A 45 -4.79 6.96 -11.49
CA VAL A 45 -4.22 6.80 -12.85
C VAL A 45 -4.38 8.07 -13.70
N SER A 46 -5.46 8.82 -13.48
CA SER A 46 -5.74 10.06 -14.21
C SER A 46 -4.73 11.18 -13.92
N LYS A 47 -4.09 11.17 -12.74
CA LYS A 47 -3.16 12.22 -12.30
C LYS A 47 -1.69 11.78 -12.28
N TYR A 48 -1.44 10.48 -12.14
CA TYR A 48 -0.09 9.93 -11.95
C TYR A 48 0.15 8.82 -12.98
N PRO A 49 0.79 9.13 -14.12
CA PRO A 49 1.09 8.14 -15.14
C PRO A 49 2.12 7.09 -14.67
N SER A 50 2.89 7.38 -13.61
CA SER A 50 3.80 6.39 -13.02
C SER A 50 3.09 5.36 -12.13
N LEU A 51 1.76 5.33 -12.09
CA LEU A 51 1.00 4.34 -11.33
C LEU A 51 1.29 2.92 -11.82
N LEU A 52 1.88 2.10 -10.95
CA LEU A 52 2.24 0.71 -11.27
C LEU A 52 1.21 -0.29 -10.75
N ARG A 53 0.73 -0.10 -9.52
CA ARG A 53 -0.19 -1.05 -8.87
C ARG A 53 -1.01 -0.40 -7.76
N THR A 54 -2.25 -0.85 -7.61
CA THR A 54 -3.09 -0.58 -6.44
C THR A 54 -3.54 -1.88 -5.81
N LYS A 55 -3.81 -1.85 -4.50
CA LYS A 55 -4.39 -3.00 -3.78
C LYS A 55 -5.15 -2.53 -2.56
N VAL A 56 -6.44 -2.87 -2.48
CA VAL A 56 -7.21 -2.69 -1.25
C VAL A 56 -7.00 -3.91 -0.37
N VAL A 57 -6.74 -3.69 0.93
CA VAL A 57 -6.55 -4.79 1.86
C VAL A 57 -7.90 -5.22 2.39
N ARG A 58 -8.26 -6.46 2.07
CA ARG A 58 -9.48 -7.12 2.53
C ARG A 58 -9.16 -8.19 3.56
N ASP A 59 -10.13 -8.54 4.39
CA ASP A 59 -10.02 -9.71 5.25
C ASP A 59 -10.09 -10.99 4.43
N ALA A 60 -9.20 -11.96 4.72
CA ALA A 60 -9.14 -13.19 3.96
C ALA A 60 -10.33 -14.13 4.22
N LYS A 61 -11.03 -13.97 5.35
CA LYS A 61 -12.19 -14.80 5.71
C LYS A 61 -13.50 -14.20 5.24
N THR A 62 -13.69 -12.89 5.44
CA THR A 62 -14.96 -12.22 5.12
C THR A 62 -14.95 -11.50 3.77
N SER A 63 -13.78 -11.35 3.12
CA SER A 63 -13.57 -10.54 1.91
C SER A 63 -13.95 -9.06 2.06
N GLU A 64 -14.19 -8.61 3.29
CA GLU A 64 -14.54 -7.23 3.60
C GLU A 64 -13.31 -6.33 3.57
N SER A 65 -13.47 -5.12 3.05
CA SER A 65 -12.41 -4.11 3.05
C SER A 65 -12.06 -3.71 4.49
N LYS A 66 -10.77 -3.66 4.79
CA LYS A 66 -10.27 -3.13 6.07
C LYS A 66 -10.21 -1.60 6.10
N GLY A 67 -10.73 -0.93 5.07
CA GLY A 67 -10.74 0.54 4.97
C GLY A 67 -9.36 1.14 4.68
N TYR A 68 -8.41 0.33 4.22
CA TYR A 68 -7.09 0.78 3.81
C TYR A 68 -6.52 -0.05 2.64
N GLY A 69 -5.52 0.51 1.98
CA GLY A 69 -4.90 -0.05 0.80
C GLY A 69 -3.53 0.57 0.54
N PHE A 70 -2.93 0.16 -0.56
CA PHE A 70 -1.63 0.63 -0.99
C PHE A 70 -1.65 0.98 -2.47
N VAL A 71 -0.92 2.03 -2.79
CA VAL A 71 -0.69 2.51 -4.15
C VAL A 71 0.81 2.50 -4.39
N SER A 72 1.24 1.99 -5.53
CA SER A 72 2.64 1.90 -5.95
C SER A 72 2.86 2.81 -7.15
N LEU A 73 3.79 3.75 -7.01
CA LEU A 73 4.23 4.61 -8.11
C LEU A 73 5.67 4.26 -8.51
N GLY A 74 6.00 4.47 -9.78
CA GLY A 74 7.36 4.31 -10.31
C GLY A 74 8.26 5.51 -10.00
N ASP A 75 7.67 6.68 -9.74
CA ASP A 75 8.41 7.92 -9.53
C ASP A 75 8.28 8.47 -8.10
N ALA A 76 9.41 8.93 -7.54
CA ALA A 76 9.48 9.44 -6.18
C ALA A 76 8.85 10.83 -6.03
N LEU A 77 8.95 11.68 -7.05
CA LEU A 77 8.40 13.03 -7.06
C LEU A 77 6.88 12.95 -7.18
N GLU A 78 6.36 12.10 -8.08
CA GLU A 78 4.93 11.82 -8.16
C GLU A 78 4.39 11.27 -6.84
N CYS A 79 5.15 10.43 -6.14
CA CYS A 79 4.77 9.94 -4.81
C CYS A 79 4.64 11.06 -3.77
N ALA A 80 5.64 11.95 -3.69
CA ALA A 80 5.58 13.09 -2.78
C ALA A 80 4.44 14.05 -3.14
N LYS A 81 4.19 14.24 -4.44
CA LYS A 81 3.09 15.07 -4.96
C LYS A 81 1.73 14.47 -4.63
N ALA A 82 1.54 13.17 -4.87
CA ALA A 82 0.32 12.45 -4.56
C ALA A 82 -0.06 12.54 -3.07
N ILE A 83 0.92 12.37 -2.16
CA ILE A 83 0.66 12.51 -0.73
C ILE A 83 0.20 13.93 -0.37
N ARG A 84 0.70 14.97 -1.05
CA ARG A 84 0.33 16.36 -0.75
C ARG A 84 -1.00 16.77 -1.37
N GLU A 85 -1.27 16.35 -2.59
CA GLU A 85 -2.42 16.82 -3.38
C GLU A 85 -3.67 15.95 -3.21
N MET A 86 -3.49 14.65 -2.97
CA MET A 86 -4.60 13.70 -2.91
C MET A 86 -5.01 13.35 -1.49
N ASP A 87 -4.27 13.80 -0.47
CA ASP A 87 -4.67 13.62 0.92
C ASP A 87 -5.97 14.38 1.20
N GLN A 88 -6.87 13.76 1.94
CA GLN A 88 -8.23 14.25 2.23
C GLN A 88 -9.15 14.39 1.00
N THR A 89 -8.77 13.87 -0.17
CA THR A 89 -9.71 13.79 -1.31
C THR A 89 -10.78 12.73 -1.08
N TRP A 90 -11.98 12.96 -1.62
CA TRP A 90 -13.09 12.03 -1.47
C TRP A 90 -12.94 10.84 -2.41
N LEU A 91 -13.06 9.62 -1.86
CA LEU A 91 -13.14 8.38 -2.61
C LEU A 91 -14.27 7.52 -2.02
N GLY A 92 -15.35 7.37 -2.78
CA GLY A 92 -16.58 6.78 -2.28
C GLY A 92 -17.21 7.66 -1.19
N SER A 93 -17.54 7.06 -0.04
CA SER A 93 -18.25 7.72 1.06
C SER A 93 -17.37 8.49 2.05
N ARG A 94 -16.03 8.44 1.93
CA ARG A 94 -15.10 9.00 2.94
C ARG A 94 -13.90 9.71 2.29
N PRO A 95 -13.33 10.74 2.95
CA PRO A 95 -12.07 11.34 2.52
C PRO A 95 -10.89 10.44 2.86
N ILE A 96 -10.02 10.16 1.88
CA ILE A 96 -8.87 9.28 2.06
C ILE A 96 -7.76 9.96 2.86
N ARG A 97 -6.94 9.17 3.55
CA ARG A 97 -5.74 9.61 4.27
C ARG A 97 -4.51 9.01 3.59
N LEU A 98 -3.61 9.84 3.06
CA LEU A 98 -2.38 9.39 2.42
C LEU A 98 -1.17 9.55 3.33
N LYS A 99 -0.33 8.52 3.37
CA LYS A 99 0.94 8.53 4.10
C LYS A 99 2.01 7.77 3.33
N ARG A 100 3.27 8.12 3.56
CA ARG A 100 4.39 7.31 3.04
C ARG A 100 4.33 5.91 3.66
N SER A 101 4.48 4.87 2.83
CA SER A 101 4.48 3.49 3.33
C SER A 101 5.87 3.10 3.83
N ASN A 102 5.94 2.54 5.04
CA ASN A 102 7.18 2.01 5.64
C ASN A 102 7.50 0.59 5.14
N TRP A 103 7.18 0.28 3.89
CA TRP A 103 7.36 -1.06 3.34
C TRP A 103 8.84 -1.45 3.25
N LYS A 104 9.72 -0.48 2.94
CA LYS A 104 11.18 -0.69 2.92
C LYS A 104 11.75 -0.97 4.31
N ASP A 105 11.28 -0.32 5.37
CA ASP A 105 11.70 -0.64 6.75
C ASP A 105 11.28 -2.06 7.17
N ARG A 106 10.09 -2.49 6.75
CA ARG A 106 9.62 -3.87 6.96
C ARG A 106 10.44 -4.91 6.18
N GLU A 107 11.04 -4.52 5.07
CA GLU A 107 11.96 -5.36 4.29
C GLU A 107 13.38 -5.34 4.86
N ALA A 108 13.88 -4.17 5.27
CA ALA A 108 15.21 -3.98 5.85
C ALA A 108 15.38 -4.74 7.17
N SER A 109 14.32 -4.80 7.97
CA SER A 109 14.24 -5.64 9.18
C SER A 109 14.60 -7.10 8.88
N LYS A 110 14.35 -7.61 7.66
CA LYS A 110 14.70 -8.99 7.24
C LYS A 110 16.17 -9.16 6.92
N ARG A 111 16.85 -8.13 6.42
CA ARG A 111 18.27 -8.18 6.02
C ARG A 111 19.17 -8.35 7.24
N ILE A 112 18.82 -7.68 8.34
CA ILE A 112 19.57 -7.72 9.61
C ILE A 112 19.54 -9.12 10.24
N TYR A 113 18.43 -9.85 10.16
CA TYR A 113 18.36 -11.24 10.69
C TYR A 113 19.12 -12.26 9.83
N LYS A 114 19.38 -11.98 8.54
CA LYS A 114 20.06 -12.93 7.64
C LYS A 114 21.59 -12.82 7.64
N THR A 115 22.14 -11.69 8.09
CA THR A 115 23.60 -11.42 8.11
C THR A 115 24.32 -11.94 9.36
N ARG A 116 23.60 -12.51 10.35
CA ARG A 116 24.22 -13.12 11.54
C ARG A 116 24.44 -14.64 11.38
N ARG A 117 25.02 -15.05 10.25
CA ARG A 117 25.46 -16.44 10.05
C ARG A 117 26.98 -16.49 9.96
#